data_AF-A0A838PKU7-F1
#
_entry.id   AF-A0A838PKU7-F1
#
_cell.length_a   1.000
_cell.length_b   1.000
_cell.length_c   1.000
_cell.angle_alpha   90.00
_cell.angle_beta   90.00
_cell.angle_gamma   90.00
#
_symmetry.space_group_name_H-M   'P 1'
#
loop_
_entity.id
_entity.type
_entity.pdbx_description
1 polymer ?
#
loop_
_entity_poly.entity_id
_entity_poly.type
_entity_poly.pdbx_seq_one_letter_code
_entity_poly.pdbx_strand_id
1 'polypeptide(L)'
;MVLVGFAIAQPAFDVISKTPEFFALRESSRTEVILFALVMSVGIPAALLVLELLAGLAGRSVARGLHLGLLAVLFALFAIPLVQDIEGGAFGVLDREPSGWLVLAGAVLLGIAVALAYTRFRLVRTYLLVLTPAPLAFLALFLIDAPTKRVALPPVPTVAKPAPVVMLVFDEFPVASLMDARQQIDAKRYPNFAALGRSSTWYRRMITVTDLTTSAVPAMLTGTVPPPGK
;
A
#
# COMPACT_ATOMS: atom_id res chain seq x y z
N MET A 1 0.63 20.67 10.83
CA MET A 1 1.41 20.51 9.58
C MET A 1 2.35 19.32 9.62
N VAL A 2 3.22 19.17 10.64
CA VAL A 2 4.09 17.98 10.76
C VAL A 2 3.36 16.64 10.69
N LEU A 3 2.19 16.52 11.34
CA LEU A 3 1.40 15.29 11.35
C LEU A 3 0.89 14.85 9.98
N VAL A 4 0.76 15.76 9.00
CA VAL A 4 0.41 15.37 7.62
C VAL A 4 1.52 14.50 7.02
N GLY A 5 2.78 14.81 7.34
CA GLY A 5 3.91 14.01 6.89
C GLY A 5 3.87 12.59 7.45
N PHE A 6 3.49 12.42 8.72
CA PHE A 6 3.41 11.11 9.38
C PHE A 6 2.13 10.34 9.03
N ALA A 7 0.99 11.02 8.97
CA ALA A 7 -0.31 10.38 8.76
C ALA A 7 -0.63 10.11 7.28
N ILE A 8 -0.03 10.88 6.36
CA ILE A 8 -0.38 10.83 4.94
C ILE A 8 0.86 10.62 4.07
N ALA A 9 1.84 11.54 4.11
CA ALA A 9 2.93 11.53 3.12
C ALA A 9 3.84 10.30 3.26
N GLN A 10 4.28 9.97 4.48
CA GLN A 10 5.19 8.84 4.72
C GLN A 10 4.54 7.48 4.37
N PRO A 11 3.31 7.15 4.81
CA PRO A 11 2.65 5.92 4.40
C PRO A 11 2.45 5.83 2.89
N ALA A 12 2.07 6.94 2.24
CA ALA A 12 1.91 6.99 0.79
C ALA A 12 3.25 6.74 0.06
N PHE A 13 4.33 7.35 0.54
CA PHE A 13 5.67 7.15 -0.03
C PHE A 13 6.18 5.73 0.16
N ASP A 14 5.91 5.10 1.31
CA ASP A 14 6.32 3.73 1.62
C ASP A 14 5.61 2.68 0.75
N VAL A 15 4.30 2.84 0.52
CA VAL A 15 3.54 1.94 -0.37
C VAL A 15 4.06 2.02 -1.81
N ILE A 16 4.33 3.24 -2.26
CA ILE A 16 4.76 3.50 -3.64
C ILE A 16 6.20 3.07 -3.87
N SER A 17 7.11 3.29 -2.92
CA SER A 17 8.51 2.85 -3.04
C SER A 17 8.61 1.32 -3.12
N LYS A 18 7.70 0.60 -2.44
CA LYS A 18 7.59 -0.86 -2.50
C LYS A 18 6.96 -1.39 -3.79
N THR A 19 6.30 -0.55 -4.59
CA THR A 19 5.60 -0.94 -5.83
C THR A 19 6.01 -0.06 -7.03
N PRO A 20 7.30 -0.03 -7.40
CA PRO A 20 7.82 0.85 -8.46
C PRO A 20 7.19 0.60 -9.83
N GLU A 21 6.75 -0.64 -10.07
CA GLU A 21 6.13 -1.09 -11.31
C GLU A 21 4.83 -0.34 -11.64
N PHE A 22 4.14 0.21 -10.63
CA PHE A 22 2.92 0.98 -10.83
C PHE A 22 3.13 2.21 -11.73
N PHE A 23 4.30 2.87 -11.63
CA PHE A 23 4.64 3.99 -12.51
C PHE A 23 5.09 3.54 -13.90
N ALA A 24 5.76 2.38 -13.99
CA ALA A 24 6.18 1.82 -15.27
C ALA A 24 4.98 1.40 -16.13
N LEU A 25 3.96 0.79 -15.52
CA LEU A 25 2.73 0.37 -16.18
C LEU A 25 1.84 1.54 -16.63
N ARG A 26 1.93 2.68 -15.94
CA ARG A 26 1.16 3.90 -16.26
C ARG A 26 1.92 4.87 -17.17
N GLU A 27 3.14 4.53 -17.58
CA GLU A 27 4.06 5.43 -18.30
C GLU A 27 4.25 6.78 -17.58
N SER A 28 4.14 6.80 -16.25
CA SER A 28 4.15 8.05 -15.49
C SER A 28 5.49 8.75 -15.62
N SER A 29 5.44 10.02 -16.01
CA SER A 29 6.64 10.82 -16.19
C SER A 29 7.34 11.10 -14.85
N ARG A 30 8.66 11.35 -14.90
CA ARG A 30 9.44 11.77 -13.72
C ARG A 30 8.83 13.00 -13.03
N THR A 31 8.22 13.89 -13.82
CA THR A 31 7.54 15.09 -13.34
C THR A 31 6.31 14.76 -12.50
N GLU A 32 5.52 13.75 -12.90
CA GLU A 32 4.36 13.30 -12.12
C GLU A 32 4.75 12.75 -10.76
N VAL A 33 5.82 11.95 -10.70
CA VAL A 33 6.32 11.40 -9.43
C VAL A 33 6.77 12.52 -8.49
N ILE A 34 7.49 13.51 -9.01
CA ILE A 34 7.94 14.67 -8.23
C ILE A 34 6.73 15.53 -7.79
N LEU A 35 5.78 15.79 -8.70
CA LEU A 35 4.57 16.55 -8.39
C LEU A 35 3.75 15.88 -7.30
N PHE A 36 3.55 14.56 -7.39
CA PHE A 36 2.89 13.77 -6.37
C PHE A 36 3.58 13.94 -5.01
N ALA A 37 4.91 13.80 -4.96
CA ALA A 37 5.67 13.93 -3.73
C ALA A 37 5.54 15.36 -3.13
N LEU A 38 5.60 16.39 -3.97
CA LEU A 38 5.42 17.78 -3.55
C LEU A 38 3.99 18.06 -3.05
N VAL A 39 2.96 17.52 -3.72
CA VAL A 39 1.56 17.67 -3.29
C VAL A 39 1.36 17.03 -1.92
N MET A 40 1.87 15.82 -1.70
CA MET A 40 1.73 15.11 -0.42
C MET A 40 2.49 15.79 0.72
N SER A 41 3.73 16.24 0.48
CA SER A 41 4.58 16.82 1.53
C SER A 41 4.38 18.32 1.77
N VAL A 42 3.93 19.07 0.77
CA VAL A 42 3.81 20.54 0.83
C VAL A 42 2.40 21.02 0.47
N GLY A 43 1.80 20.47 -0.59
CA GLY A 43 0.47 20.88 -1.06
C GLY A 43 -0.63 20.68 -0.02
N ILE A 44 -0.75 19.48 0.55
CA ILE A 44 -1.76 19.17 1.58
C ILE A 44 -1.53 20.02 2.85
N PRO A 45 -0.32 20.10 3.43
CA PRO A 45 -0.08 20.99 4.56
C PRO A 45 -0.40 22.46 4.26
N ALA A 46 -0.03 22.96 3.08
CA ALA A 46 -0.31 24.34 2.68
C ALA A 46 -1.83 24.58 2.58
N ALA A 47 -2.59 23.66 2.00
CA ALA A 47 -4.05 23.75 1.92
C ALA A 47 -4.71 23.79 3.30
N LEU A 48 -4.27 22.93 4.24
CA LEU A 48 -4.77 22.94 5.61
C LEU A 48 -4.40 24.23 6.36
N LEU A 49 -3.20 24.77 6.10
CA LEU A 49 -2.79 26.05 6.67
C LEU A 49 -3.63 27.20 6.13
N VAL A 50 -3.92 27.24 4.83
CA VAL A 50 -4.83 28.22 4.23
C VAL A 50 -6.22 28.11 4.86
N LEU A 51 -6.74 26.90 5.05
CA LEU A 51 -8.01 26.69 5.73
C LEU A 51 -8.02 27.25 7.16
N GLU A 52 -6.93 27.05 7.91
CA GLU A 52 -6.77 27.60 9.25
C GLU A 52 -6.71 29.13 9.26
N LEU A 53 -6.00 29.72 8.29
CA LEU A 53 -5.94 31.18 8.11
C LEU A 53 -7.31 31.77 7.78
N LEU A 54 -8.07 31.13 6.88
CA LEU A 54 -9.43 31.53 6.52
C LEU A 54 -10.37 31.42 7.72
N ALA A 55 -10.27 30.34 8.51
CA ALA A 55 -11.01 30.21 9.77
C ALA A 55 -10.63 31.31 10.78
N GLY A 56 -9.40 31.81 10.73
CA GLY A 56 -8.93 32.95 11.51
C GLY A 56 -9.68 34.25 11.21
N LEU A 57 -10.18 34.42 9.98
CA LEU A 57 -11.01 35.57 9.60
C LEU A 57 -12.38 35.54 10.29
N ALA A 58 -12.92 34.34 10.56
CA ALA A 58 -14.17 34.16 11.31
C ALA A 58 -13.99 34.28 12.83
N GLY A 59 -12.75 34.24 13.32
CA GLY A 59 -12.42 34.51 14.72
C GLY A 59 -11.34 33.59 15.28
N ARG A 60 -10.60 34.09 16.28
CA ARG A 60 -9.51 33.35 16.94
C ARG A 60 -9.95 32.04 17.59
N SER A 61 -11.20 31.98 18.06
CA SER A 61 -11.77 30.77 18.66
C SER A 61 -12.03 29.69 17.61
N VAL A 62 -12.53 30.07 16.43
CA VAL A 62 -12.81 29.15 15.31
C VAL A 62 -11.50 28.56 14.78
N ALA A 63 -10.48 29.40 14.53
CA ALA A 63 -9.17 28.93 14.11
C ALA A 63 -8.53 27.96 15.12
N ARG A 64 -8.59 28.27 16.43
CA ARG A 64 -8.08 27.35 17.46
C ARG A 64 -8.83 26.02 17.50
N GLY A 65 -10.17 26.06 17.40
CA GLY A 65 -10.99 24.86 17.37
C GLY A 65 -10.64 23.98 16.17
N LEU A 66 -10.52 24.58 14.99
CA LEU A 66 -10.10 23.90 13.77
C LEU A 66 -8.70 23.31 13.90
N HIS A 67 -7.73 24.07 14.41
CA HIS A 67 -6.36 23.59 14.60
C HIS A 67 -6.31 22.36 15.51
N LEU A 68 -7.01 22.39 16.64
CA LEU A 68 -7.06 21.26 17.57
C LEU A 68 -7.82 20.06 16.98
N GLY A 69 -8.88 20.31 16.22
CA GLY A 69 -9.62 19.27 15.50
C GLY A 69 -8.74 18.58 14.45
N LEU A 70 -8.03 19.35 13.62
CA LEU A 70 -7.08 18.84 12.64
C LEU A 70 -5.96 18.06 13.31
N LEU A 71 -5.42 18.56 14.42
CA LEU A 71 -4.41 17.86 15.21
C LEU A 71 -4.92 16.51 15.73
N ALA A 72 -6.14 16.47 16.27
CA ALA A 72 -6.76 15.25 16.77
C ALA A 72 -6.99 14.23 15.66
N VAL A 73 -7.56 14.66 14.53
CA VAL A 73 -7.85 13.79 13.38
C VAL A 73 -6.58 13.24 12.75
N LEU A 74 -5.59 14.10 12.48
CA LEU A 74 -4.33 13.67 11.88
C LEU A 74 -3.54 12.74 12.81
N PHE A 75 -3.56 12.99 14.12
CA PHE A 75 -2.92 12.08 15.06
C PHE A 75 -3.68 10.76 15.16
N ALA A 76 -5.01 10.77 15.14
CA ALA A 76 -5.80 9.54 15.12
C ALA A 76 -5.47 8.71 13.88
N LEU A 77 -5.41 9.31 12.69
CA LEU A 77 -4.99 8.62 11.46
C LEU A 77 -3.60 8.00 11.59
N PHE A 78 -2.64 8.75 12.13
CA PHE A 78 -1.29 8.24 12.41
C PHE A 78 -1.26 7.11 13.45
N ALA A 79 -2.18 7.13 14.42
CA ALA A 79 -2.24 6.13 15.49
C ALA A 79 -2.91 4.83 15.06
N ILE A 80 -3.67 4.79 13.95
CA ILE A 80 -4.35 3.57 13.50
C ILE A 80 -3.39 2.38 13.36
N PRO A 81 -2.27 2.47 12.60
CA PRO A 81 -1.35 1.34 12.46
C PRO A 81 -0.74 0.93 13.80
N LEU A 82 -0.43 1.91 14.68
CA LEU A 82 0.13 1.64 16.00
C LEU A 82 -0.86 0.86 16.89
N VAL A 83 -2.14 1.21 16.85
CA VAL A 83 -3.18 0.50 17.61
C VAL A 83 -3.45 -0.88 17.01
N GLN A 84 -3.42 -1.02 15.68
CA GLN A 84 -3.53 -2.32 15.01
C GLN A 84 -2.40 -3.28 15.42
N ASP A 85 -1.16 -2.80 15.47
CA ASP A 85 -0.02 -3.61 15.90
C ASP A 85 -0.19 -4.07 17.35
N ILE A 86 -0.67 -3.18 18.24
CA ILE A 86 -0.90 -3.52 19.65
C ILE A 86 -2.03 -4.55 19.81
N GLU A 87 -3.16 -4.36 19.12
CA GLU A 87 -4.32 -5.27 19.20
C GLU A 87 -4.06 -6.62 18.53
N GLY A 88 -3.35 -6.62 17.40
CA GLY A 88 -2.96 -7.82 16.65
C GLY A 88 -1.82 -8.62 17.30
N GLY A 89 -1.43 -8.28 18.53
CA GLY A 89 -0.52 -9.11 19.32
C GLY A 89 0.96 -8.78 19.17
N ALA A 90 1.37 -7.56 18.81
CA ALA A 90 2.80 -7.17 18.81
C ALA A 90 3.51 -7.40 20.17
N PHE A 91 2.77 -7.54 21.27
CA PHE A 91 3.28 -7.90 22.59
C PHE A 91 3.00 -9.36 23.01
N GLY A 92 2.46 -10.21 22.13
CA GLY A 92 2.22 -11.64 22.39
C GLY A 92 1.17 -11.96 23.48
N VAL A 93 0.36 -10.98 23.90
CA VAL A 93 -0.59 -11.14 25.01
C VAL A 93 -1.98 -11.59 24.53
N LEU A 94 -2.34 -11.36 23.26
CA LEU A 94 -3.67 -11.67 22.72
C LEU A 94 -3.57 -12.06 21.24
N ASP A 95 -3.72 -13.35 20.91
CA ASP A 95 -3.96 -13.82 19.53
C ASP A 95 -5.42 -13.51 19.15
N ARG A 96 -5.76 -12.23 19.00
CA ARG A 96 -7.08 -11.79 18.54
C ARG A 96 -6.97 -11.01 17.25
N GLU A 97 -7.84 -11.33 16.31
CA GLU A 97 -8.10 -10.49 15.14
C GLU A 97 -8.51 -9.09 15.62
N PRO A 98 -7.78 -8.02 15.23
CA PRO A 98 -8.05 -6.67 15.70
C PRO A 98 -9.45 -6.23 15.25
N SER A 99 -10.31 -5.88 16.21
CA SER A 99 -11.66 -5.46 15.86
C SER A 99 -11.61 -4.01 15.38
N GLY A 100 -11.99 -3.77 14.12
CA GLY A 100 -11.78 -2.45 13.49
C GLY A 100 -12.42 -1.27 14.24
N TRP A 101 -13.48 -1.51 15.02
CA TRP A 101 -14.10 -0.47 15.83
C TRP A 101 -13.30 -0.12 17.09
N LEU A 102 -12.62 -1.09 17.73
CA LEU A 102 -11.74 -0.82 18.88
C LEU A 102 -10.51 -0.04 18.43
N VAL A 103 -9.91 -0.43 17.30
CA VAL A 103 -8.80 0.30 16.68
C VAL A 103 -9.18 1.76 16.44
N LEU A 104 -10.35 1.98 15.82
CA LEU A 104 -10.82 3.32 15.51
C LEU A 104 -11.09 4.12 16.80
N ALA A 105 -11.75 3.52 17.79
CA ALA A 105 -12.02 4.17 19.06
C ALA A 105 -10.72 4.53 19.80
N GLY A 106 -9.75 3.61 19.86
CA GLY A 106 -8.45 3.83 20.47
C GLY A 106 -7.66 4.95 19.77
N ALA A 107 -7.63 4.95 18.44
CA ALA A 107 -7.00 6.00 17.64
C ALA A 107 -7.64 7.38 17.87
N VAL A 108 -8.98 7.46 17.90
CA VAL A 108 -9.71 8.71 18.18
C VAL A 108 -9.42 9.21 19.59
N LEU A 109 -9.44 8.32 20.59
CA LEU A 109 -9.13 8.66 21.98
C LEU A 109 -7.70 9.21 22.12
N LEU A 110 -6.72 8.57 21.47
CA LEU A 110 -5.34 9.06 21.44
C LEU A 110 -5.23 10.42 20.75
N GLY A 111 -5.93 10.62 19.63
CA GLY A 111 -5.97 11.92 18.94
C GLY A 111 -6.52 13.04 19.81
N ILE A 112 -7.64 12.80 20.50
CA ILE A 112 -8.24 13.75 21.45
C ILE A 112 -7.27 14.01 22.61
N ALA A 113 -6.67 12.97 23.18
CA ALA A 113 -5.72 13.09 24.28
C ALA A 113 -4.51 13.96 23.89
N VAL A 114 -3.94 13.76 22.70
CA VAL A 114 -2.82 14.59 22.20
C VAL A 114 -3.25 16.02 21.94
N ALA A 115 -4.45 16.24 21.38
CA ALA A 115 -4.96 17.59 21.17
C ALA A 115 -5.18 18.36 22.48
N LEU A 116 -5.72 17.69 23.51
CA LEU A 116 -5.85 18.27 24.85
C LEU A 116 -4.47 18.51 25.47
N ALA A 117 -3.56 17.54 25.37
CA ALA A 117 -2.20 17.66 25.88
C ALA A 117 -1.43 18.81 25.22
N TYR A 118 -1.65 19.07 23.92
CA TYR A 118 -1.09 20.21 23.21
C TYR A 118 -1.54 21.56 23.80
N THR A 119 -2.75 21.65 24.37
CA THR A 119 -3.20 22.87 25.04
C THR A 119 -2.58 23.05 26.42
N ARG A 120 -2.23 21.96 27.12
CA ARG A 120 -1.80 21.97 28.52
C ARG A 120 -0.28 21.88 28.73
N PHE A 121 0.42 21.12 27.90
CA PHE A 121 1.82 20.79 28.10
C PHE A 121 2.72 21.42 27.02
N ARG A 122 3.70 22.21 27.46
CA ARG A 122 4.70 22.81 26.57
C ARG A 122 5.55 21.75 25.87
N LEU A 123 5.78 20.61 26.53
CA LEU A 123 6.58 19.50 26.00
C LEU A 123 6.02 18.97 24.67
N VAL A 124 4.70 18.79 24.57
CA VAL A 124 4.04 18.30 23.34
C VAL A 124 4.23 19.28 22.19
N ARG A 125 4.12 20.58 22.46
CA ARG A 125 4.37 21.63 21.44
C ARG A 125 5.81 21.60 20.96
N THR A 126 6.76 21.52 21.88
CA THR A 126 8.19 21.45 21.56
C THR A 126 8.49 20.22 20.73
N TYR A 127 7.95 19.05 21.08
CA TYR A 127 8.14 17.81 20.33
C TYR A 127 7.62 17.93 18.89
N LEU A 128 6.39 18.42 18.70
CA LEU A 128 5.84 18.62 17.35
C LEU A 128 6.66 19.63 16.54
N LEU A 129 7.23 20.65 17.20
CA LEU A 129 8.09 21.64 16.56
C LEU A 129 9.47 21.05 16.18
N VAL A 130 10.04 20.19 17.01
CA VAL A 130 11.29 19.47 16.68
C VAL A 130 11.08 18.48 15.54
N LEU A 131 9.88 17.93 15.39
CA LEU A 131 9.53 17.01 14.30
C LEU A 131 9.22 17.71 12.97
N THR A 132 9.08 19.04 12.95
CA THR A 132 8.76 19.80 11.72
C THR A 132 9.64 19.50 10.49
N PRO A 133 10.96 19.22 10.59
CA PRO A 133 11.76 18.82 9.43
C PRO A 133 11.50 17.38 8.95
N ALA A 134 10.83 16.51 9.71
CA ALA A 134 10.64 15.11 9.35
C ALA A 134 9.90 14.89 8.01
N PRO A 135 8.81 15.61 7.68
CA PRO A 135 8.17 15.51 6.37
C PRO A 135 9.11 15.87 5.19
N LEU A 136 10.04 16.80 5.41
CA LEU A 136 11.06 17.14 4.40
C LEU A 136 12.11 16.04 4.29
N ALA A 137 12.48 15.40 5.40
CA ALA A 137 13.34 14.23 5.39
C ALA A 137 12.68 13.06 4.65
N PHE A 138 11.39 12.79 4.87
CA PHE A 138 10.63 11.77 4.14
C PHE A 138 10.61 12.06 2.64
N LEU A 139 10.37 13.31 2.25
CA LEU A 139 10.43 13.73 0.86
C LEU A 139 11.84 13.52 0.27
N ALA A 140 12.88 13.93 0.97
CA ALA A 140 14.26 13.78 0.50
C ALA A 140 14.63 12.29 0.33
N LEU A 141 14.31 11.45 1.31
CA LEU A 141 14.55 10.00 1.25
C LEU A 141 13.78 9.38 0.09
N PHE A 142 12.50 9.73 -0.07
CA PHE A 142 11.68 9.25 -1.19
C PHE A 142 12.24 9.69 -2.54
N LEU A 143 12.73 10.92 -2.68
CA LEU A 143 13.31 11.42 -3.94
C LEU A 143 14.68 10.80 -4.27
N ILE A 144 15.48 10.48 -3.25
CA ILE A 144 16.77 9.79 -3.42
C ILE A 144 16.56 8.34 -3.86
N ASP A 145 15.62 7.65 -3.21
CA ASP A 145 15.26 6.27 -3.50
C ASP A 145 14.19 6.17 -4.60
N ALA A 146 13.80 7.30 -5.20
CA ALA A 146 12.66 7.37 -6.09
C ALA A 146 12.77 6.31 -7.19
N PRO A 147 11.70 5.53 -7.41
CA PRO A 147 11.69 4.38 -8.31
C PRO A 147 11.96 4.71 -9.78
N THR A 148 12.17 5.99 -10.11
CA THR A 148 12.65 6.51 -11.38
C THR A 148 13.90 5.82 -11.93
N LYS A 149 14.76 5.23 -11.07
CA LYS A 149 15.93 4.47 -11.51
C LYS A 149 15.60 3.06 -12.03
N ARG A 150 14.39 2.54 -11.78
CA ARG A 150 13.99 1.15 -12.10
C ARG A 150 12.90 1.03 -13.17
N VAL A 151 12.59 2.12 -13.88
CA VAL A 151 11.60 2.08 -14.98
C VAL A 151 12.21 1.52 -16.28
N ALA A 152 13.51 1.20 -16.30
CA ALA A 152 14.09 0.42 -17.38
C ALA A 152 13.77 -1.07 -17.14
N LEU A 153 12.88 -1.63 -17.96
CA LEU A 153 12.75 -3.07 -18.08
C LEU A 153 14.15 -3.67 -18.34
N PRO A 154 14.50 -4.81 -17.73
CA PRO A 154 15.75 -5.48 -18.05
C PRO A 154 15.82 -5.73 -19.57
N PRO A 155 16.99 -5.57 -20.19
CA PRO A 155 17.13 -5.77 -21.63
C PRO A 155 16.65 -7.17 -21.99
N VAL A 156 15.70 -7.26 -22.92
CA VAL A 156 15.18 -8.53 -23.41
C VAL A 156 16.33 -9.26 -24.11
N PRO A 157 16.73 -10.46 -23.68
CA PRO A 157 17.82 -11.18 -24.30
C PRO A 157 17.49 -11.53 -25.75
N THR A 158 18.46 -11.40 -26.65
CA THR A 158 18.30 -11.79 -28.05
C THR A 158 18.10 -13.30 -28.15
N VAL A 159 16.92 -13.73 -28.60
CA VAL A 159 16.59 -15.14 -28.78
C VAL A 159 17.02 -15.62 -30.16
N ALA A 160 17.85 -16.67 -30.23
CA ALA A 160 18.38 -17.19 -31.49
C ALA A 160 17.31 -17.70 -32.47
N LYS A 161 16.17 -18.18 -31.95
CA LYS A 161 14.99 -18.62 -32.72
C LYS A 161 13.72 -18.11 -32.04
N PRO A 162 13.25 -16.90 -32.39
CA PRO A 162 12.03 -16.37 -31.79
C PRO A 162 10.83 -17.23 -32.21
N ALA A 163 9.97 -17.55 -31.24
CA ALA A 163 8.67 -18.18 -31.48
C ALA A 163 7.60 -17.39 -30.71
N PRO A 164 6.41 -17.17 -31.27
CA PRO A 164 5.32 -16.53 -30.54
C PRO A 164 4.88 -17.44 -29.40
N VAL A 165 4.91 -16.93 -28.17
CA VAL A 165 4.42 -17.63 -26.98
C VAL A 165 3.12 -16.96 -26.56
N VAL A 166 2.05 -17.76 -26.45
CA VAL A 166 0.76 -17.30 -25.92
C VAL A 166 0.53 -18.02 -24.60
N MET A 167 0.44 -17.25 -23.51
CA MET A 167 0.13 -17.76 -22.18
C MET A 167 -1.34 -17.46 -21.88
N LEU A 168 -2.13 -18.50 -21.60
CA LEU A 168 -3.53 -18.37 -21.19
C LEU A 168 -3.62 -18.73 -19.70
N VAL A 169 -4.20 -17.83 -18.91
CA VAL A 169 -4.44 -18.03 -17.47
C VAL A 169 -5.94 -17.91 -17.23
N PHE A 170 -6.51 -18.91 -16.58
CA PHE A 170 -7.91 -18.91 -16.14
C PHE A 170 -7.94 -18.67 -14.64
N ASP A 171 -8.64 -17.63 -14.22
CA ASP A 171 -8.81 -17.31 -12.80
C ASP A 171 -9.73 -18.33 -12.13
N GLU A 172 -9.43 -18.66 -10.87
CA GLU A 172 -10.19 -19.63 -10.06
C GLU A 172 -10.54 -20.95 -10.79
N PHE A 173 -9.58 -21.52 -11.52
CA PHE A 173 -9.79 -22.72 -12.33
C PHE A 173 -8.96 -23.93 -11.86
N PRO A 174 -9.40 -24.67 -10.81
CA PRO A 174 -8.66 -25.81 -10.29
C PRO A 174 -8.53 -26.95 -11.30
N VAL A 175 -7.33 -27.53 -11.41
CA VAL A 175 -7.08 -28.72 -12.27
C VAL A 175 -7.99 -29.89 -11.89
N ALA A 176 -8.35 -30.03 -10.60
CA ALA A 176 -9.30 -31.04 -10.13
C ALA A 176 -10.67 -30.93 -10.80
N SER A 177 -11.14 -29.72 -11.09
CA SER A 177 -12.45 -29.46 -11.72
C SER A 177 -12.48 -29.85 -13.20
N LEU A 178 -11.31 -29.92 -13.85
CA LEU A 178 -11.14 -30.38 -15.23
C LEU A 178 -11.13 -31.91 -15.36
N MET A 179 -10.94 -32.63 -14.24
CA MET A 179 -10.66 -34.05 -14.26
C MET A 179 -11.89 -34.92 -14.02
N ASP A 180 -11.89 -36.10 -14.65
CA ASP A 180 -12.82 -37.18 -14.35
C ASP A 180 -12.33 -38.06 -13.17
N ALA A 181 -13.10 -39.09 -12.82
CA ALA A 181 -12.74 -40.03 -11.77
C ALA A 181 -11.43 -40.82 -12.03
N ARG A 182 -10.91 -40.78 -13.27
CA ARG A 182 -9.65 -41.43 -13.69
C ARG A 182 -8.49 -40.44 -13.74
N GLN A 183 -8.67 -39.21 -13.23
CA GLN A 183 -7.69 -38.14 -13.25
C GLN A 183 -7.22 -37.75 -14.66
N GLN A 184 -8.10 -37.92 -15.66
CA GLN A 184 -7.92 -37.42 -17.03
C GLN A 184 -8.83 -36.22 -17.25
N ILE A 185 -8.53 -35.38 -18.24
CA ILE A 185 -9.44 -34.28 -18.62
C ILE A 185 -10.81 -34.89 -18.99
N ASP A 186 -11.89 -34.43 -18.35
CA ASP A 186 -13.26 -34.86 -18.66
C ASP A 186 -13.63 -34.39 -20.08
N ALA A 187 -13.48 -35.26 -21.06
CA ALA A 187 -13.75 -34.95 -22.47
C ALA A 187 -15.24 -34.74 -22.78
N LYS A 188 -16.15 -35.17 -21.90
CA LYS A 188 -17.59 -34.95 -22.06
C LYS A 188 -17.95 -33.52 -21.66
N ARG A 189 -17.35 -33.00 -20.58
CA ARG A 189 -17.58 -31.63 -20.09
C ARG A 189 -16.70 -30.60 -20.78
N TYR A 190 -15.45 -30.95 -21.08
CA TYR A 190 -14.42 -30.05 -21.59
C TYR A 190 -13.78 -30.57 -22.88
N PRO A 191 -14.55 -30.71 -23.97
CA PRO A 191 -14.09 -31.35 -25.21
C PRO A 191 -12.89 -30.64 -25.86
N ASN A 192 -12.86 -29.30 -25.80
CA ASN A 192 -11.76 -28.50 -26.37
C ASN A 192 -10.46 -28.64 -25.57
N PHE A 193 -10.53 -28.68 -24.23
CA PHE A 193 -9.37 -28.95 -23.38
C PHE A 193 -8.83 -30.37 -23.59
N ALA A 194 -9.72 -31.36 -23.74
CA ALA A 194 -9.33 -32.72 -24.06
C ALA A 194 -8.68 -32.82 -25.46
N ALA A 195 -9.19 -32.07 -26.44
CA ALA A 195 -8.57 -31.98 -27.77
C ALA A 195 -7.16 -31.37 -27.69
N LEU A 196 -6.99 -30.27 -26.96
CA LEU A 196 -5.69 -29.62 -26.77
C LEU A 196 -4.69 -30.53 -26.04
N GLY A 197 -5.12 -31.17 -24.94
CA GLY A 197 -4.29 -32.07 -24.14
C GLY A 197 -3.76 -33.28 -24.90
N ARG A 198 -4.45 -33.74 -25.96
CA ARG A 198 -3.98 -34.84 -26.82
C ARG A 198 -2.75 -34.48 -27.67
N SER A 199 -2.59 -33.19 -28.00
CA SER A 199 -1.48 -32.67 -28.79
C SER A 199 -0.53 -31.80 -27.97
N SER A 200 -0.54 -31.92 -26.64
CA SER A 200 0.22 -31.08 -25.73
C SER A 200 0.74 -31.86 -24.53
N THR A 201 1.69 -31.28 -23.80
CA THR A 201 2.15 -31.84 -22.53
C THR A 201 1.23 -31.39 -21.40
N TRP A 202 0.62 -32.34 -20.70
CA TRP A 202 -0.31 -32.07 -19.60
C TRP A 202 0.32 -32.36 -18.23
N TYR A 203 0.31 -31.36 -17.34
CA TYR A 203 0.85 -31.46 -15.98
C TYR A 203 -0.27 -31.59 -14.93
N ARG A 204 -0.81 -32.81 -14.76
CA ARG A 204 -1.95 -33.11 -13.87
C ARG A 204 -1.76 -32.80 -12.37
N ARG A 205 -0.51 -32.62 -11.92
CA ARG A 205 -0.14 -32.34 -10.51
C ARG A 205 0.56 -30.99 -10.37
N MET A 206 0.23 -30.06 -11.26
CA MET A 206 0.60 -28.66 -11.11
C MET A 206 0.07 -28.12 -9.78
N ILE A 207 0.91 -27.35 -9.09
CA ILE A 207 0.55 -26.59 -7.88
C ILE A 207 0.93 -25.12 -8.09
N THR A 208 0.23 -24.22 -7.41
CA THR A 208 0.60 -22.81 -7.30
C THR A 208 1.40 -22.58 -6.02
N VAL A 209 2.25 -21.56 -6.01
CA VAL A 209 3.04 -21.16 -4.83
C VAL A 209 2.20 -20.46 -3.75
N THR A 210 1.01 -19.97 -4.11
CA THR A 210 0.04 -19.26 -3.26
C THR A 210 -1.35 -19.33 -3.91
N ASP A 211 -2.40 -19.29 -3.10
CA ASP A 211 -3.81 -19.32 -3.53
C ASP A 211 -4.38 -17.94 -3.87
N LEU A 212 -3.65 -16.85 -3.56
CA LEU A 212 -4.07 -15.48 -3.85
C LEU A 212 -3.60 -15.04 -5.25
N THR A 213 -4.54 -14.65 -6.12
CA THR A 213 -4.26 -14.19 -7.49
C THR A 213 -3.24 -13.03 -7.53
N THR A 214 -3.31 -12.12 -6.56
CA THR A 214 -2.39 -10.98 -6.40
C THR A 214 -0.94 -11.36 -6.12
N SER A 215 -0.71 -12.61 -5.71
CA SER A 215 0.61 -13.16 -5.38
C SER A 215 1.02 -14.24 -6.40
N ALA A 216 0.07 -15.05 -6.88
CA ALA A 216 0.32 -16.18 -7.78
C ALA A 216 0.69 -15.76 -9.21
N VAL A 217 -0.05 -14.81 -9.80
CA VAL A 217 0.20 -14.38 -11.19
C VAL A 217 1.56 -13.66 -11.33
N PRO A 218 1.93 -12.71 -10.44
CA PRO A 218 3.26 -12.12 -10.49
C PRO A 218 4.36 -13.17 -10.36
N ALA A 219 4.24 -14.12 -9.43
CA ALA A 219 5.23 -15.19 -9.24
C ALA A 219 5.42 -16.05 -10.51
N MET A 220 4.36 -16.31 -11.27
CA MET A 220 4.46 -17.01 -12.56
C MET A 220 5.23 -16.21 -13.62
N LEU A 221 5.07 -14.89 -13.65
CA LEU A 221 5.68 -14.01 -14.65
C LEU A 221 7.13 -13.63 -14.32
N THR A 222 7.46 -13.51 -13.02
CA THR A 222 8.78 -13.09 -12.55
C THR A 222 9.68 -14.26 -12.17
N GLY A 223 9.11 -15.44 -11.89
CA GLY A 223 9.84 -16.59 -11.34
C GLY A 223 10.29 -16.41 -9.89
N THR A 224 9.75 -15.41 -9.17
CA THR A 224 10.11 -15.13 -7.78
C THR A 224 9.04 -15.64 -6.81
N VAL A 225 9.45 -16.39 -5.79
CA VAL A 225 8.54 -16.90 -4.75
C VAL A 225 8.05 -15.74 -3.86
N PRO A 226 6.74 -15.61 -3.59
CA PRO A 226 6.23 -14.59 -2.68
C PRO A 226 6.71 -14.80 -1.23
N PRO A 227 6.83 -13.74 -0.41
CA PRO A 227 7.16 -13.87 1.01
C PRO A 227 6.08 -14.65 1.77
N PRO A 228 6.42 -15.36 2.87
CA PRO A 228 5.44 -16.05 3.71
C PRO A 228 4.41 -15.07 4.29
N GLY A 229 3.13 -15.47 4.34
CA GLY A 229 2.04 -14.69 4.96
C GLY A 229 1.41 -13.61 4.08
N LYS A 230 1.54 -13.72 2.75
CA LYS A 230 0.90 -12.87 1.74
C LYS A 230 0.14 -13.67 0.70
#